data_AF-A0A5C8D427-F1
#
_entry.id   AF-A0A5C8D427-F1
#
_cell.length_a   1.000
_cell.length_b   1.000
_cell.length_c   1.000
_cell.angle_alpha   90.00
_cell.angle_beta   90.00
_cell.angle_gamma   90.00
#
_symmetry.space_group_name_H-M   'P 1'
#
loop_
_entity.id
_entity.type
_entity.pdbx_description
1 polymer ?
#
loop_
_entity_poly.entity_id
_entity_poly.type
_entity_poly.pdbx_seq_one_letter_code
_entity_poly.pdbx_strand_id
1 'polypeptide(L)'
;MRKIIYLGLSFLLLATLITLHILGSKERVGYLSDFGMIERSKSNYIYNFRIGYYDKVFRNSDIYGVYLITNSLPEYIKEIKMKELGSPFGIIISDKIIKEEKIDNIKYILRLKNSLIIFVVIIVDFIILFDFIKFELLQLFIKLKNMYILISILFLCFLIMPNIIYRIFYKNFDHINYENRTLASKPILVLTNINEYPKKYEEYFNDYLPFRNELVKLKNLNDIFVFKNIISDRVLLGKAKWLFLKNVNSIGKYMGIERYYFTKEELEIAKNNLIHFRDELKKKNIDFILMVCPNKRFIYSEYMPDYIKRKSTKNDTDIFVEYMKKDIKVVYPKEELLKYKDKYQLYYKYDYHWNNLGAYIGYSELMKSLNIYVDNIDNVNIKSLNGNERYNFDIYNYNDIAYSLSLSGLKYYNDDKTYIISNYIIKNYETNYYISETNFSYNSKSCKNENNIMIIRDSYAMNMYDYIAMEFKQSEFIHIDTFKNENITEYNPDIVVFQLVEWDLKGRILNVMPNYKIEGINED
;
A
#
# COMPACT_ATOMS: atom_id res chain seq x y z
N MET A 1 -38.70 27.00 22.31
CA MET A 1 -37.51 26.54 23.04
C MET A 1 -36.37 26.03 22.15
N ARG A 2 -36.52 24.97 21.35
CA ARG A 2 -35.37 24.39 20.59
C ARG A 2 -34.69 25.32 19.55
N LYS A 3 -35.43 26.18 18.83
CA LYS A 3 -34.82 27.19 17.94
C LYS A 3 -33.92 28.19 18.69
N ILE A 4 -34.34 28.58 19.89
CA ILE A 4 -33.57 29.48 20.77
C ILE A 4 -32.27 28.79 21.22
N ILE A 5 -32.28 27.46 21.39
CA ILE A 5 -31.08 26.68 21.71
C ILE A 5 -30.10 26.67 20.53
N TYR A 6 -30.55 26.44 19.29
CA TYR A 6 -29.64 26.43 18.13
C TYR A 6 -29.09 27.82 17.79
N LEU A 7 -29.91 28.87 17.88
CA LEU A 7 -29.42 30.25 17.79
C LEU A 7 -28.44 30.57 18.92
N GLY A 8 -28.73 30.13 20.15
CA GLY A 8 -27.84 30.28 21.30
C GLY A 8 -26.51 29.56 21.10
N LEU A 9 -26.52 28.35 20.55
CA LEU A 9 -25.31 27.57 20.24
C LEU A 9 -24.50 28.19 19.09
N SER A 10 -25.16 28.69 18.04
CA SER A 10 -24.50 29.39 16.93
C SER A 10 -23.85 30.69 17.42
N PHE A 11 -24.56 31.46 18.26
CA PHE A 11 -24.03 32.65 18.91
C PHE A 11 -22.84 32.33 19.82
N LEU A 12 -22.95 31.27 20.64
CA LEU A 12 -21.85 30.81 21.49
C LEU A 12 -20.63 30.40 20.67
N LEU A 13 -20.82 29.72 19.54
CA LEU A 13 -19.76 29.30 18.63
C LEU A 13 -19.05 30.51 18.00
N LEU A 14 -19.82 31.51 17.55
CA LEU A 14 -19.28 32.75 16.99
C LEU A 14 -18.52 33.55 18.06
N ALA A 15 -19.10 33.69 19.25
CA ALA A 15 -18.46 34.34 20.39
C ALA A 15 -17.16 33.62 20.79
N THR A 16 -17.14 32.28 20.72
CA THR A 16 -15.95 31.47 20.97
C THR A 16 -14.88 31.73 19.91
N LEU A 17 -15.24 31.77 18.62
CA LEU A 17 -14.31 32.11 17.54
C LEU A 17 -13.71 33.50 17.69
N ILE A 18 -14.54 34.50 18.02
CA ILE A 18 -14.08 35.87 18.26
C ILE A 18 -13.12 35.89 19.45
N THR A 19 -13.47 35.20 20.54
CA THR A 19 -12.63 35.09 21.73
C THR A 19 -11.30 34.44 21.40
N LEU A 20 -11.30 33.33 20.66
CA LEU A 20 -10.07 32.65 20.21
C LEU A 20 -9.25 33.53 19.27
N HIS A 21 -9.89 34.27 18.36
CA HIS A 21 -9.18 35.21 17.49
C HIS A 21 -8.46 36.31 18.29
N ILE A 22 -9.16 36.92 19.26
CA ILE A 22 -8.60 37.94 20.15
C ILE A 22 -7.46 37.36 20.99
N LEU A 23 -7.65 36.18 21.59
CA LEU A 23 -6.63 35.53 22.40
C LEU A 23 -5.41 35.11 21.57
N GLY A 24 -5.61 34.60 20.36
CA GLY A 24 -4.54 34.22 19.46
C GLY A 24 -3.69 35.40 19.02
N SER A 25 -4.32 36.56 18.80
CA SER A 25 -3.66 37.78 18.31
C SER A 25 -2.75 38.47 19.34
N LYS A 26 -2.79 38.05 20.61
CA LYS A 26 -1.87 38.55 21.64
C LYS A 26 -0.43 38.10 21.37
N GLU A 27 0.50 39.05 21.44
CA GLU A 27 1.94 38.75 21.38
C GLU A 27 2.35 37.82 22.52
N ARG A 28 3.18 36.83 22.20
CA ARG A 28 3.75 35.87 23.14
C ARG A 28 5.22 35.68 22.86
N VAL A 29 5.91 35.13 23.85
CA VAL A 29 7.33 34.83 23.78
C VAL A 29 7.51 33.32 23.72
N GLY A 30 8.35 32.86 22.80
CA GLY A 30 8.77 31.48 22.62
C GLY A 30 10.26 31.44 22.26
N TYR A 31 10.65 30.37 21.57
CA TYR A 31 12.04 30.16 21.19
C TYR A 31 12.13 29.44 19.84
N LEU A 32 13.27 29.52 19.17
CA LEU A 32 13.59 28.66 18.02
C LEU A 32 14.51 27.55 18.49
N SER A 33 14.29 26.32 18.02
CA SER A 33 15.11 25.15 18.33
C SER A 33 15.16 24.20 17.13
N ASP A 34 15.72 23.01 17.36
CA ASP A 34 15.81 21.92 16.37
C ASP A 34 16.55 22.37 15.09
N PHE A 35 17.67 23.08 15.27
CA PHE A 35 18.48 23.57 14.17
C PHE A 35 19.26 22.44 13.49
N GLY A 36 18.95 22.20 12.21
CA GLY A 36 19.72 21.32 11.32
C GLY A 36 20.31 22.13 10.17
N MET A 37 21.63 22.06 10.01
CA MET A 37 22.32 22.80 8.96
C MET A 37 21.98 22.19 7.59
N ILE A 38 21.45 23.02 6.69
CA ILE A 38 21.10 22.63 5.32
C ILE A 38 22.29 22.89 4.39
N GLU A 39 22.86 24.10 4.47
CA GLU A 39 23.92 24.54 3.55
C GLU A 39 24.82 25.57 4.22
N ARG A 40 26.11 25.56 3.85
CA ARG A 40 27.11 26.54 4.28
C ARG A 40 27.72 27.25 3.06
N SER A 41 27.55 28.56 3.00
CA SER A 41 28.22 29.42 2.02
C SER A 41 29.39 30.18 2.67
N LYS A 42 30.20 30.92 1.88
CA LYS A 42 31.35 31.69 2.40
C LYS A 42 30.99 32.74 3.47
N SER A 43 29.75 33.25 3.48
CA SER A 43 29.31 34.34 4.37
C SER A 43 27.96 34.13 5.04
N ASN A 44 27.26 33.01 4.78
CA ASN A 44 25.93 32.72 5.31
C ASN A 44 25.80 31.23 5.65
N TYR A 45 24.94 30.92 6.61
CA TYR A 45 24.60 29.59 7.11
C TYR A 45 23.09 29.41 7.08
N ILE A 46 22.63 28.33 6.46
CA ILE A 46 21.20 28.03 6.30
C ILE A 46 20.83 26.88 7.23
N TYR A 47 19.82 27.09 8.08
CA TYR A 47 19.32 26.06 9.00
C TYR A 47 17.82 25.87 8.83
N ASN A 48 17.33 24.63 8.95
CA ASN A 48 15.93 24.43 9.33
C ASN A 48 15.77 24.77 10.81
N PHE A 49 14.57 25.16 11.21
CA PHE A 49 14.24 25.39 12.61
C PHE A 49 12.80 24.99 12.90
N ARG A 50 12.51 24.87 14.20
CA ARG A 50 11.16 24.74 14.74
C ARG A 50 10.90 25.82 15.78
N ILE A 51 9.68 26.34 15.79
CA ILE A 51 9.19 27.22 16.85
C ILE A 51 8.79 26.38 18.07
N GLY A 52 9.43 26.67 19.19
CA GLY A 52 9.09 26.19 20.52
C GLY A 52 8.28 27.21 21.33
N TYR A 53 7.56 26.72 22.33
CA TYR A 53 6.59 27.48 23.12
C TYR A 53 6.78 27.22 24.60
N TYR A 54 6.76 28.27 25.43
CA TYR A 54 6.67 28.11 26.88
C TYR A 54 5.24 27.83 27.34
N ASP A 55 4.26 28.35 26.59
CA ASP A 55 2.84 28.15 26.85
C ASP A 55 2.37 26.78 26.32
N LYS A 56 1.63 26.02 27.14
CA LYS A 56 1.08 24.71 26.77
C LYS A 56 -0.24 24.80 26.00
N VAL A 57 -0.94 25.92 26.11
CA VAL A 57 -2.26 26.18 25.54
C VAL A 57 -2.15 26.96 24.24
N PHE A 58 -1.38 28.05 24.24
CA PHE A 58 -1.26 28.94 23.08
C PHE A 58 -0.02 28.63 22.23
N ARG A 59 -0.17 27.59 21.41
CA ARG A 59 0.83 27.08 20.47
C ARG A 59 0.21 26.68 19.13
N ASN A 60 1.06 26.41 18.14
CA ASN A 60 0.62 25.79 16.90
C ASN A 60 -0.14 24.48 17.18
N SER A 61 -1.30 24.33 16.59
CA SER A 61 -2.23 23.22 16.84
C SER A 61 -3.21 23.07 15.67
N ASP A 62 -4.23 22.23 15.82
CA ASP A 62 -5.33 22.13 14.85
C ASP A 62 -6.17 23.41 14.79
N ILE A 63 -6.13 24.23 15.85
CA ILE A 63 -6.87 25.50 15.95
C ILE A 63 -6.04 26.66 15.38
N TYR A 64 -4.76 26.74 15.77
CA TYR A 64 -3.90 27.90 15.48
C TYR A 64 -2.75 27.59 14.54
N GLY A 65 -2.55 28.45 13.54
CA GLY A 65 -1.26 28.67 12.89
C GLY A 65 -0.42 29.66 13.70
N VAL A 66 0.91 29.53 13.63
CA VAL A 66 1.86 30.39 14.33
C VAL A 66 2.57 31.33 13.35
N TYR A 67 2.76 32.58 13.78
CA TYR A 67 3.38 33.64 12.97
C TYR A 67 4.40 34.39 13.81
N LEU A 68 5.65 34.38 13.37
CA LEU A 68 6.73 35.09 14.04
C LEU A 68 6.63 36.59 13.81
N ILE A 69 7.01 37.37 14.83
CA ILE A 69 7.22 38.80 14.69
C ILE A 69 8.72 39.00 14.43
N THR A 70 9.07 39.29 13.18
CA THR A 70 10.46 39.24 12.68
C THR A 70 11.40 40.25 13.33
N ASN A 71 10.87 41.33 13.91
CA ASN A 71 11.64 42.33 14.66
C ASN A 71 12.16 41.83 16.03
N SER A 72 11.79 40.61 16.45
CA SER A 72 12.28 39.99 17.69
C SER A 72 13.46 39.04 17.49
N LEU A 73 13.94 38.91 16.25
CA LEU A 73 15.05 38.02 15.92
C LEU A 73 16.39 38.70 16.25
N PRO A 74 17.41 37.93 16.68
CA PRO A 74 18.76 38.43 16.82
C PRO A 74 19.33 39.02 15.52
N GLU A 75 20.18 40.04 15.62
CA GLU A 75 20.73 40.77 14.46
C GLU A 75 21.47 39.89 13.45
N TYR A 76 22.04 38.75 13.89
CA TYR A 76 22.76 37.82 13.02
C TYR A 76 21.83 36.99 12.12
N ILE A 77 20.51 36.98 12.36
CA ILE A 77 19.52 36.33 11.50
C ILE A 77 19.08 37.33 10.42
N LYS A 78 19.59 37.14 9.20
CA LYS A 78 19.33 38.01 8.05
C LYS A 78 17.97 37.79 7.43
N GLU A 79 17.54 36.54 7.35
CA GLU A 79 16.26 36.18 6.75
C GLU A 79 15.65 34.98 7.47
N ILE A 80 14.32 34.98 7.56
CA ILE A 80 13.53 33.86 8.03
C ILE A 80 12.39 33.59 7.04
N LYS A 81 12.23 32.33 6.65
CA LYS A 81 11.18 31.89 5.74
C LYS A 81 10.44 30.71 6.36
N MET A 82 9.13 30.87 6.58
CA MET A 82 8.30 29.76 7.03
C MET A 82 8.13 28.75 5.89
N LYS A 83 8.11 27.45 6.21
CA LYS A 83 7.94 26.39 5.21
C LYS A 83 6.57 26.50 4.52
N GLU A 84 5.54 26.80 5.30
CA GLU A 84 4.16 27.03 4.87
C GLU A 84 3.53 28.10 5.78
N LEU A 85 2.47 28.75 5.31
CA LEU A 85 1.77 29.79 6.06
C LEU A 85 1.23 29.23 7.39
N GLY A 86 1.64 29.81 8.52
CA GLY A 86 1.20 29.38 9.85
C GLY A 86 1.87 28.10 10.38
N SER A 87 2.84 27.53 9.65
CA SER A 87 3.64 26.38 10.08
C SER A 87 4.54 26.73 11.25
N PRO A 88 4.86 25.80 12.18
CA PRO A 88 5.88 26.01 13.19
C PRO A 88 7.30 25.74 12.66
N PHE A 89 7.45 25.36 11.39
CA PHE A 89 8.73 25.01 10.77
C PHE A 89 9.11 26.02 9.69
N GLY A 90 10.41 26.27 9.57
CA GLY A 90 10.94 27.16 8.54
C GLY A 90 12.44 27.00 8.33
N ILE A 91 12.99 27.94 7.57
CA ILE A 91 14.41 28.08 7.28
C ILE A 91 14.87 29.47 7.74
N ILE A 92 16.02 29.54 8.38
CA ILE A 92 16.72 30.79 8.70
C ILE A 92 18.02 30.88 7.92
N ILE A 93 18.38 32.11 7.55
CA ILE A 93 19.68 32.48 7.00
C ILE A 93 20.39 33.34 8.05
N SER A 94 21.51 32.82 8.54
CA SER A 94 22.33 33.46 9.57
C SER A 94 23.72 33.82 9.01
N ASP A 95 24.32 34.91 9.48
CA ASP A 95 25.73 35.23 9.17
C ASP A 95 26.73 34.68 10.19
N LYS A 96 26.23 34.08 11.27
CA LYS A 96 27.02 33.37 12.28
C LYS A 96 26.56 31.91 12.42
N ILE A 97 27.49 31.05 12.84
CA ILE A 97 27.16 29.66 13.21
C ILE A 97 26.33 29.68 14.49
N ILE A 98 25.14 29.06 14.45
CA ILE A 98 24.29 28.89 15.62
C ILE A 98 24.83 27.70 16.41
N LYS A 99 25.46 27.98 17.55
CA LYS A 99 26.01 26.95 18.46
C LYS A 99 25.05 26.61 19.61
N GLU A 100 24.05 27.43 19.82
CA GLU A 100 23.07 27.30 20.89
C GLU A 100 21.99 26.29 20.50
N GLU A 101 21.54 25.47 21.46
CA GLU A 101 20.46 24.52 21.22
C GLU A 101 19.11 25.21 20.95
N LYS A 102 18.97 26.45 21.44
CA LYS A 102 17.78 27.28 21.26
C LYS A 102 18.10 28.76 21.24
N ILE A 103 17.29 29.53 20.53
CA ILE A 103 17.28 31.00 20.55
C ILE A 103 16.01 31.43 21.28
N ASP A 104 16.16 31.93 22.49
CA ASP A 104 15.04 32.36 23.35
C ASP A 104 14.52 33.77 22.98
N ASN A 105 13.44 34.18 23.64
CA ASN A 105 12.84 35.53 23.55
C ASN A 105 12.27 35.92 22.18
N ILE A 106 11.86 34.92 21.38
CA ILE A 106 11.28 35.15 20.06
C ILE A 106 9.78 35.40 20.18
N LYS A 107 9.33 36.53 19.64
CA LYS A 107 7.93 36.90 19.68
C LYS A 107 7.13 36.25 18.57
N TYR A 108 5.92 35.81 18.91
CA TYR A 108 4.97 35.25 17.95
C TYR A 108 3.53 35.63 18.29
N ILE A 109 2.67 35.56 17.28
CA ILE A 109 1.22 35.58 17.40
C ILE A 109 0.63 34.30 16.82
N LEU A 110 -0.63 34.03 17.17
CA LEU A 110 -1.39 32.91 16.63
C LEU A 110 -2.58 33.44 15.83
N ARG A 111 -2.88 32.78 14.72
CA ARG A 111 -4.09 33.04 13.94
C ARG A 111 -4.85 31.76 13.72
N LEU A 112 -6.17 31.84 13.73
CA LEU A 112 -7.03 30.69 13.45
C LEU A 112 -6.73 30.16 12.04
N LYS A 113 -6.65 28.83 11.91
CA LYS A 113 -6.47 28.21 10.60
C LYS A 113 -7.73 28.39 9.75
N ASN A 114 -7.55 28.63 8.46
CA ASN A 114 -8.67 28.73 7.50
C ASN A 114 -9.53 27.46 7.51
N SER A 115 -8.94 26.29 7.73
CA SER A 115 -9.67 25.03 7.87
C SER A 115 -10.69 25.04 9.01
N LEU A 116 -10.35 25.64 10.15
CA LEU A 116 -11.26 25.76 11.29
C LEU A 116 -12.39 26.75 11.01
N ILE A 117 -12.07 27.90 10.38
CA ILE A 117 -13.07 28.91 10.02
C ILE A 117 -14.07 28.30 9.02
N ILE A 118 -13.59 27.63 7.98
CA ILE A 118 -14.43 26.93 7.00
C ILE A 118 -15.29 25.87 7.67
N PHE A 119 -14.72 25.07 8.57
CA PHE A 119 -15.47 24.04 9.31
C PHE A 119 -16.62 24.63 10.11
N VAL A 120 -16.39 25.74 10.81
CA VAL A 120 -17.45 26.43 11.57
C VAL A 120 -18.51 27.01 10.65
N VAL A 121 -18.12 27.63 9.52
CA VAL A 121 -19.08 28.12 8.51
C VAL A 121 -19.96 26.99 8.00
N ILE A 122 -19.38 25.83 7.66
CA ILE A 122 -20.14 24.65 7.23
C ILE A 122 -21.13 24.17 8.31
N ILE A 123 -20.73 24.17 9.59
CA ILE A 123 -21.64 23.81 10.69
C ILE A 123 -22.79 24.80 10.79
N VAL A 124 -22.51 26.10 10.71
CA VAL A 124 -23.54 27.14 10.78
C VAL A 124 -24.49 27.02 9.58
N ASP A 125 -23.96 26.85 8.37
CA ASP A 125 -24.73 26.63 7.15
C ASP A 125 -25.56 25.35 7.23
N PHE A 126 -25.03 24.29 7.82
CA PHE A 126 -25.76 23.04 8.03
C PHE A 126 -26.91 23.21 9.05
N ILE A 127 -26.71 23.98 10.13
CA ILE A 127 -27.76 24.29 11.10
C ILE A 127 -28.87 25.12 10.42
N ILE A 128 -28.49 26.13 9.64
CA ILE A 128 -29.44 26.98 8.89
C ILE A 128 -30.19 26.13 7.85
N LEU A 129 -29.48 25.31 7.08
CA LEU A 129 -30.05 24.41 6.09
C LEU A 129 -30.98 23.38 6.74
N PHE A 130 -30.60 22.82 7.89
CA PHE A 130 -31.43 21.89 8.64
C PHE A 130 -32.71 22.56 9.15
N ASP A 131 -32.62 23.79 9.67
CA ASP A 131 -33.79 24.56 10.09
C ASP A 131 -34.66 24.99 8.90
N PHE A 132 -34.06 25.30 7.75
CA PHE A 132 -34.76 25.61 6.49
C PHE A 132 -35.48 24.38 5.93
N ILE A 133 -34.79 23.25 5.79
CA ILE A 133 -35.37 21.96 5.40
C ILE A 133 -36.48 21.58 6.37
N LYS A 134 -36.26 21.74 7.69
CA LYS A 134 -37.29 21.48 8.69
C LYS A 134 -38.49 22.42 8.55
N PHE A 135 -38.28 23.70 8.20
CA PHE A 135 -39.36 24.66 7.99
C PHE A 135 -40.16 24.37 6.71
N GLU A 136 -39.49 24.05 5.61
CA GLU A 136 -40.11 23.57 4.36
C GLU A 136 -40.86 22.27 4.59
N LEU A 137 -40.24 21.29 5.27
CA LEU A 137 -40.91 20.08 5.72
C LEU A 137 -42.09 20.43 6.63
N LEU A 138 -41.98 21.40 7.56
CA LEU A 138 -43.06 21.84 8.45
C LEU A 138 -44.22 22.48 7.68
N GLN A 139 -43.94 23.24 6.62
CA GLN A 139 -44.96 23.76 5.71
C GLN A 139 -45.65 22.61 4.94
N LEU A 140 -44.88 21.60 4.51
CA LEU A 140 -45.41 20.34 3.99
C LEU A 140 -46.23 19.57 5.04
N PHE A 141 -45.79 19.52 6.30
CA PHE A 141 -46.49 18.92 7.45
C PHE A 141 -47.81 19.64 7.76
N ILE A 142 -47.89 20.96 7.58
CA ILE A 142 -49.12 21.74 7.78
C ILE A 142 -50.12 21.49 6.64
N LYS A 143 -49.64 21.27 5.40
CA LYS A 143 -50.48 20.87 4.25
C LYS A 143 -50.94 19.41 4.31
N LEU A 144 -50.09 18.50 4.78
CA LEU A 144 -50.40 17.08 4.94
C LEU A 144 -50.94 16.83 6.35
N LYS A 145 -52.27 16.80 6.49
CA LYS A 145 -53.01 16.63 7.77
C LYS A 145 -52.58 15.43 8.65
N ASN A 146 -51.73 14.51 8.17
CA ASN A 146 -51.43 13.24 8.84
C ASN A 146 -49.92 12.91 8.82
N MET A 147 -49.25 13.04 9.97
CA MET A 147 -47.80 12.87 10.16
C MET A 147 -47.26 11.53 9.65
N TYR A 148 -48.06 10.47 9.77
CA TYR A 148 -47.70 9.13 9.31
C TYR A 148 -47.53 9.05 7.80
N ILE A 149 -48.33 9.80 7.03
CA ILE A 149 -48.23 9.80 5.56
C ILE A 149 -46.89 10.42 5.14
N LEU A 150 -46.47 11.52 5.77
CA LEU A 150 -45.19 12.14 5.41
C LEU A 150 -43.99 11.28 5.81
N ILE A 151 -44.03 10.64 6.99
CA ILE A 151 -42.98 9.69 7.40
C ILE A 151 -42.89 8.53 6.40
N SER A 152 -44.03 7.97 5.98
CA SER A 152 -44.08 6.93 4.95
C SER A 152 -43.55 7.40 3.61
N ILE A 153 -43.89 8.62 3.17
CA ILE A 153 -43.36 9.21 1.93
C ILE A 153 -41.84 9.37 2.03
N LEU A 154 -41.33 9.93 3.12
CA LEU A 154 -39.88 10.12 3.31
C LEU A 154 -39.15 8.78 3.36
N PHE A 155 -39.72 7.78 4.02
CA PHE A 155 -39.17 6.42 4.06
C PHE A 155 -39.14 5.79 2.67
N LEU A 156 -40.24 5.88 1.91
CA LEU A 156 -40.29 5.39 0.53
C LEU A 156 -39.31 6.14 -0.38
N CYS A 157 -39.21 7.47 -0.25
CA CYS A 157 -38.20 8.27 -0.95
C CYS A 157 -36.79 7.81 -0.59
N PHE A 158 -36.50 7.54 0.69
CA PHE A 158 -35.19 7.05 1.12
C PHE A 158 -34.84 5.69 0.50
N LEU A 159 -35.81 4.80 0.32
CA LEU A 159 -35.59 3.49 -0.33
C LEU A 159 -35.46 3.59 -1.86
N ILE A 160 -36.27 4.43 -2.49
CA ILE A 160 -36.41 4.46 -3.95
C ILE A 160 -35.42 5.43 -4.60
N MET A 161 -35.24 6.62 -4.02
CA MET A 161 -34.49 7.72 -4.63
C MET A 161 -33.00 7.37 -4.89
N PRO A 162 -32.27 6.66 -4.01
CA PRO A 162 -30.91 6.23 -4.31
C PRO A 162 -30.80 5.45 -5.62
N ASN A 163 -31.74 4.52 -5.88
CA ASN A 163 -31.77 3.74 -7.11
C ASN A 163 -32.00 4.63 -8.35
N ILE A 164 -32.91 5.62 -8.24
CA ILE A 164 -33.20 6.56 -9.33
C ILE A 164 -31.96 7.42 -9.62
N ILE A 165 -31.37 8.02 -8.58
CA ILE A 165 -30.17 8.88 -8.71
C ILE A 165 -29.02 8.08 -9.32
N TYR A 166 -28.77 6.87 -8.81
CA TYR A 166 -27.72 6.00 -9.32
C TYR A 166 -27.90 5.67 -10.79
N ARG A 167 -29.14 5.43 -11.24
CA ARG A 167 -29.43 5.15 -12.65
C ARG A 167 -29.26 6.40 -13.55
N ILE A 168 -29.70 7.57 -13.09
CA ILE A 168 -29.57 8.83 -13.85
C ILE A 168 -28.09 9.21 -14.03
N PHE A 169 -27.30 9.10 -12.96
CA PHE A 169 -25.89 9.47 -12.95
C PHE A 169 -24.95 8.27 -13.06
N TYR A 170 -25.43 7.16 -13.61
CA TYR A 170 -24.71 5.88 -13.64
C TYR A 170 -23.26 6.04 -14.13
N LYS A 171 -23.05 6.76 -15.23
CA LYS A 171 -21.72 6.98 -15.84
C LYS A 171 -20.73 7.74 -14.93
N ASN A 172 -21.21 8.42 -13.89
CA ASN A 172 -20.40 9.20 -12.97
C ASN A 172 -19.93 8.40 -11.75
N PHE A 173 -20.45 7.18 -11.55
CA PHE A 173 -20.10 6.31 -10.42
C PHE A 173 -19.11 5.23 -10.80
N ASP A 174 -18.46 4.68 -9.78
CA ASP A 174 -17.45 3.64 -9.90
C ASP A 174 -18.09 2.25 -10.01
N HIS A 175 -17.91 1.59 -11.16
CA HIS A 175 -18.45 0.25 -11.45
C HIS A 175 -17.39 -0.86 -11.39
N ILE A 176 -16.18 -0.56 -10.90
CA ILE A 176 -15.06 -1.50 -10.90
C ILE A 176 -15.32 -2.61 -9.87
N ASN A 177 -15.04 -3.86 -10.27
CA ASN A 177 -15.06 -5.02 -9.38
C ASN A 177 -13.72 -5.17 -8.64
N TYR A 178 -13.56 -4.44 -7.53
CA TYR A 178 -12.35 -4.45 -6.73
C TYR A 178 -12.06 -5.78 -6.01
N GLU A 179 -13.09 -6.62 -5.80
CA GLU A 179 -12.96 -7.91 -5.11
C GLU A 179 -12.48 -9.03 -6.02
N ASN A 180 -12.47 -8.78 -7.34
CA ASN A 180 -12.12 -9.74 -8.41
C ASN A 180 -12.81 -11.10 -8.25
N ARG A 181 -14.12 -11.07 -7.96
CA ARG A 181 -14.96 -12.27 -7.84
C ARG A 181 -16.10 -12.24 -8.84
N THR A 182 -16.64 -13.39 -9.18
CA THR A 182 -17.88 -13.49 -9.95
C THR A 182 -19.03 -12.86 -9.15
N LEU A 183 -19.76 -11.94 -9.77
CA LEU A 183 -20.93 -11.32 -9.16
C LEU A 183 -22.13 -12.26 -9.28
N ALA A 184 -23.02 -12.22 -8.28
CA ALA A 184 -24.22 -13.03 -8.25
C ALA A 184 -25.15 -12.67 -9.42
N SER A 185 -25.77 -13.69 -10.02
CA SER A 185 -26.81 -13.48 -11.03
C SER A 185 -28.15 -13.17 -10.36
N LYS A 186 -29.00 -12.36 -11.01
CA LYS A 186 -30.35 -12.06 -10.50
C LYS A 186 -31.17 -13.36 -10.40
N PRO A 187 -31.65 -13.76 -9.21
CA PRO A 187 -32.42 -14.99 -9.08
C PRO A 187 -33.83 -14.81 -9.63
N ILE A 188 -34.38 -15.91 -10.16
CA ILE A 188 -35.78 -15.99 -10.62
C ILE A 188 -36.60 -16.62 -9.49
N LEU A 189 -37.71 -15.99 -9.12
CA LEU A 189 -38.62 -16.53 -8.11
C LEU A 189 -39.51 -17.61 -8.73
N VAL A 190 -39.44 -18.83 -8.23
CA VAL A 190 -40.31 -19.95 -8.60
C VAL A 190 -40.77 -20.70 -7.35
N LEU A 191 -41.94 -21.34 -7.39
CA LEU A 191 -42.51 -22.03 -6.21
C LEU A 191 -41.54 -23.06 -5.61
N THR A 192 -40.71 -23.70 -6.43
CA THR A 192 -39.73 -24.71 -6.01
C THR A 192 -38.50 -24.14 -5.30
N ASN A 193 -38.24 -22.82 -5.36
CA ASN A 193 -37.07 -22.19 -4.74
C ASN A 193 -37.39 -21.15 -3.67
N ILE A 194 -38.64 -21.10 -3.18
CA ILE A 194 -39.12 -20.05 -2.28
C ILE A 194 -38.27 -19.90 -1.00
N ASN A 195 -37.70 -21.00 -0.49
CA ASN A 195 -36.85 -21.01 0.69
C ASN A 195 -35.42 -20.51 0.42
N GLU A 196 -34.90 -20.73 -0.79
CA GLU A 196 -33.53 -20.31 -1.18
C GLU A 196 -33.50 -18.92 -1.80
N TYR A 197 -34.63 -18.46 -2.36
CA TYR A 197 -34.74 -17.19 -3.07
C TYR A 197 -34.27 -15.99 -2.23
N PRO A 198 -34.65 -15.83 -0.94
CA PRO A 198 -34.22 -14.69 -0.14
C PRO A 198 -32.69 -14.59 -0.05
N LYS A 199 -32.00 -15.72 0.19
CA LYS A 199 -30.53 -15.76 0.27
C LYS A 199 -29.89 -15.39 -1.07
N LYS A 200 -30.33 -16.00 -2.17
CA LYS A 200 -29.82 -15.69 -3.52
C LYS A 200 -30.10 -14.23 -3.92
N TYR A 201 -31.24 -13.69 -3.48
CA TYR A 201 -31.59 -12.29 -3.74
C TYR A 201 -30.75 -11.35 -2.91
N GLU A 202 -30.46 -11.68 -1.66
CA GLU A 202 -29.55 -10.90 -0.80
C GLU A 202 -28.13 -10.87 -1.36
N GLU A 203 -27.61 -12.01 -1.83
CA GLU A 203 -26.31 -12.09 -2.53
C GLU A 203 -26.29 -11.18 -3.78
N TYR A 204 -27.32 -11.26 -4.63
CA TYR A 204 -27.49 -10.33 -5.75
C TYR A 204 -27.59 -8.87 -5.28
N PHE A 205 -28.47 -8.57 -4.35
CA PHE A 205 -28.70 -7.20 -3.88
C PHE A 205 -27.43 -6.55 -3.32
N ASN A 206 -26.62 -7.31 -2.58
CA ASN A 206 -25.33 -6.85 -2.06
C ASN A 206 -24.29 -6.55 -3.14
N ASP A 207 -24.40 -7.20 -4.31
CA ASP A 207 -23.49 -6.98 -5.45
C ASP A 207 -23.89 -5.77 -6.30
N TYR A 208 -25.19 -5.50 -6.42
CA TYR A 208 -25.73 -4.41 -7.25
C TYR A 208 -26.32 -3.25 -6.44
N LEU A 209 -25.95 -3.14 -5.15
CA LEU A 209 -26.36 -2.03 -4.30
C LEU A 209 -25.92 -0.69 -4.92
N PRO A 210 -26.82 0.29 -5.12
CA PRO A 210 -26.45 1.61 -5.58
C PRO A 210 -25.37 2.25 -4.71
N PHE A 211 -24.38 2.89 -5.34
CA PHE A 211 -23.26 3.56 -4.67
C PHE A 211 -22.36 2.64 -3.82
N ARG A 212 -22.40 1.32 -4.03
CA ARG A 212 -21.64 0.36 -3.22
C ARG A 212 -20.17 0.75 -3.09
N ASN A 213 -19.50 1.02 -4.21
CA ASN A 213 -18.08 1.34 -4.24
C ASN A 213 -17.79 2.66 -3.50
N GLU A 214 -18.63 3.68 -3.67
CA GLU A 214 -18.53 4.95 -2.95
C GLU A 214 -18.75 4.78 -1.44
N LEU A 215 -19.72 3.96 -1.03
CA LEU A 215 -20.01 3.66 0.37
C LEU A 215 -18.88 2.84 1.02
N VAL A 216 -18.36 1.83 0.33
CA VAL A 216 -17.20 1.04 0.78
C VAL A 216 -15.97 1.93 0.93
N LYS A 217 -15.70 2.79 -0.05
CA LYS A 217 -14.63 3.77 -0.01
C LYS A 217 -14.79 4.73 1.17
N LEU A 218 -15.98 5.31 1.36
CA LEU A 218 -16.26 6.21 2.47
C LEU A 218 -16.09 5.52 3.83
N LYS A 219 -16.58 4.29 3.97
CA LYS A 219 -16.40 3.45 5.15
C LYS A 219 -14.92 3.21 5.42
N ASN A 220 -14.14 2.79 4.42
CA ASN A 220 -12.72 2.52 4.59
C ASN A 220 -11.93 3.80 4.94
N LEU A 221 -12.28 4.94 4.34
CA LEU A 221 -11.71 6.24 4.71
C LEU A 221 -12.02 6.61 6.17
N ASN A 222 -13.25 6.36 6.63
CA ASN A 222 -13.64 6.58 8.03
C ASN A 222 -12.83 5.67 8.98
N ASP A 223 -12.72 4.38 8.67
CA ASP A 223 -11.87 3.43 9.40
C ASP A 223 -10.44 3.95 9.56
N ILE A 224 -9.84 4.43 8.46
CA ILE A 224 -8.45 4.91 8.47
C ILE A 224 -8.31 6.23 9.23
N PHE A 225 -9.18 7.21 8.98
CA PHE A 225 -8.99 8.56 9.49
C PHE A 225 -9.53 8.76 10.90
N VAL A 226 -10.66 8.14 11.25
CA VAL A 226 -11.30 8.26 12.56
C VAL A 226 -10.82 7.15 13.50
N PHE A 227 -10.89 5.89 13.06
CA PHE A 227 -10.59 4.75 13.93
C PHE A 227 -9.12 4.31 13.89
N LYS A 228 -8.31 4.86 12.98
CA LYS A 228 -6.90 4.48 12.76
C LYS A 228 -6.71 2.98 12.55
N ASN A 229 -7.67 2.35 11.88
CA ASN A 229 -7.69 0.91 11.62
C ASN A 229 -8.26 0.63 10.21
N ILE A 230 -8.26 -0.62 9.76
CA ILE A 230 -9.04 -1.10 8.61
C ILE A 230 -9.79 -2.34 9.06
N ILE A 231 -11.13 -2.29 9.01
CA ILE A 231 -11.98 -3.46 9.26
C ILE A 231 -12.10 -4.23 7.93
N SER A 232 -11.14 -5.11 7.68
CA SER A 232 -11.08 -6.01 6.52
C SER A 232 -10.55 -7.37 6.95
N ASP A 233 -11.00 -8.44 6.28
CA ASP A 233 -10.46 -9.78 6.45
C ASP A 233 -9.17 -10.00 5.67
N ARG A 234 -8.92 -9.17 4.65
CA ARG A 234 -7.79 -9.28 3.70
C ARG A 234 -6.68 -8.27 3.95
N VAL A 235 -6.99 -7.14 4.61
CA VAL A 235 -6.04 -6.04 4.79
C VAL A 235 -5.81 -5.69 6.25
N LEU A 236 -4.55 -5.48 6.60
CA LEU A 236 -4.09 -4.95 7.87
C LEU A 236 -3.45 -3.59 7.66
N LEU A 237 -3.93 -2.57 8.38
CA LEU A 237 -3.31 -1.25 8.42
C LEU A 237 -2.11 -1.28 9.37
N GLY A 238 -0.91 -1.07 8.83
CA GLY A 238 0.33 -0.86 9.55
C GLY A 238 0.63 0.61 9.86
N LYS A 239 1.72 0.82 10.59
CA LYS A 239 2.30 2.14 10.85
C LYS A 239 2.75 2.81 9.54
N ALA A 240 2.81 4.14 9.54
CA ALA A 240 3.22 4.94 8.39
C ALA A 240 2.45 4.59 7.08
N LYS A 241 1.17 4.23 7.20
CA LYS A 241 0.25 3.86 6.11
C LYS A 241 0.58 2.55 5.38
N TRP A 242 1.58 1.78 5.80
CA TRP A 242 1.87 0.49 5.15
C TRP A 242 0.68 -0.44 5.25
N LEU A 243 0.28 -1.05 4.14
CA LEU A 243 -0.79 -2.04 4.12
C LEU A 243 -0.18 -3.43 4.03
N PHE A 244 -0.69 -4.38 4.81
CA PHE A 244 -0.23 -5.76 4.82
C PHE A 244 -1.37 -6.72 4.51
N LEU A 245 -1.05 -7.83 3.85
CA LEU A 245 -2.00 -8.94 3.71
C LEU A 245 -2.36 -9.46 5.10
N LYS A 246 -3.66 -9.47 5.37
CA LYS A 246 -4.29 -10.09 6.52
C LYS A 246 -4.98 -11.35 6.03
N ASN A 247 -4.58 -12.49 6.58
CA ASN A 247 -5.42 -13.67 6.68
C ASN A 247 -4.94 -14.42 7.93
N VAL A 248 -5.78 -15.29 8.50
CA VAL A 248 -5.50 -15.91 9.81
C VAL A 248 -4.16 -16.64 9.79
N ASN A 249 -3.86 -17.37 8.72
CA ASN A 249 -2.63 -18.13 8.56
C ASN A 249 -1.40 -17.21 8.50
N SER A 250 -1.45 -16.14 7.73
CA SER A 250 -0.29 -15.25 7.51
C SER A 250 0.05 -14.38 8.71
N ILE A 251 -0.96 -13.91 9.46
CA ILE A 251 -0.73 -13.20 10.73
C ILE A 251 -0.25 -14.20 11.79
N GLY A 252 -0.84 -15.39 11.86
CA GLY A 252 -0.38 -16.45 12.75
C GLY A 252 1.08 -16.83 12.49
N LYS A 253 1.48 -16.94 11.22
CA LYS A 253 2.87 -17.19 10.82
C LYS A 253 3.82 -16.08 11.29
N TYR A 254 3.42 -14.83 11.08
CA TYR A 254 4.17 -13.65 11.54
C TYR A 254 4.33 -13.62 13.06
N MET A 255 3.26 -13.92 13.80
CA MET A 255 3.27 -13.95 15.25
C MET A 255 4.15 -15.08 15.83
N GLY A 256 4.45 -16.12 15.05
CA GLY A 256 5.18 -17.30 15.52
C GLY A 256 4.27 -18.35 16.14
N ILE A 257 3.07 -18.55 15.60
CA ILE A 257 2.16 -19.61 16.03
C ILE A 257 2.46 -20.87 15.22
N GLU A 258 3.12 -21.83 15.86
CA GLU A 258 3.67 -23.05 15.26
C GLU A 258 2.65 -23.91 14.48
N ARG A 259 1.35 -23.87 14.85
CA ARG A 259 0.31 -24.63 14.13
C ARG A 259 0.20 -24.26 12.64
N TYR A 260 0.72 -23.09 12.24
CA TYR A 260 0.73 -22.65 10.86
C TYR A 260 2.03 -22.95 10.12
N TYR A 261 3.00 -23.56 10.79
CA TYR A 261 4.31 -23.88 10.24
C TYR A 261 4.27 -25.25 9.56
N PHE A 262 5.38 -25.67 8.96
CA PHE A 262 5.55 -27.06 8.54
C PHE A 262 5.79 -27.92 9.79
N THR A 263 5.08 -29.03 9.91
CA THR A 263 5.46 -30.12 10.82
C THR A 263 6.71 -30.82 10.30
N LYS A 264 7.36 -31.64 11.14
CA LYS A 264 8.51 -32.44 10.70
C LYS A 264 8.16 -33.39 9.56
N GLU A 265 6.98 -34.00 9.62
CA GLU A 265 6.48 -34.88 8.57
C GLU A 265 6.22 -34.12 7.27
N GLU A 266 5.61 -32.93 7.35
CA GLU A 266 5.41 -32.07 6.18
C GLU A 266 6.73 -31.56 5.59
N LEU A 267 7.76 -31.30 6.41
CA LEU A 267 9.11 -30.98 5.92
C LEU A 267 9.72 -32.15 5.15
N GLU A 268 9.56 -33.38 5.63
CA GLU A 268 10.03 -34.58 4.91
C GLU A 268 9.30 -34.78 3.58
N ILE A 269 7.97 -34.67 3.57
CA ILE A 269 7.17 -34.77 2.34
C ILE A 269 7.59 -33.69 1.34
N ALA A 270 7.70 -32.43 1.81
CA ALA A 270 8.12 -31.32 0.96
C ALA A 270 9.51 -31.54 0.35
N LYS A 271 10.46 -32.05 1.15
CA LYS A 271 11.81 -32.38 0.69
C LYS A 271 11.77 -33.47 -0.39
N ASN A 272 11.01 -34.54 -0.17
CA ASN A 272 10.87 -35.63 -1.13
C ASN A 272 10.24 -35.17 -2.45
N ASN A 273 9.21 -34.31 -2.38
CA ASN A 273 8.60 -33.73 -3.59
C ASN A 273 9.61 -32.91 -4.40
N LEU A 274 10.42 -32.08 -3.73
CA LEU A 274 11.45 -31.27 -4.37
C LEU A 274 12.59 -32.11 -4.94
N ILE A 275 13.02 -33.16 -4.23
CA ILE A 275 14.04 -34.10 -4.70
C ILE A 275 13.54 -34.85 -5.93
N HIS A 276 12.31 -35.37 -5.89
CA HIS A 276 11.68 -36.02 -7.04
C HIS A 276 11.65 -35.10 -8.25
N PHE A 277 11.16 -33.87 -8.08
CA PHE A 277 11.10 -32.88 -9.16
C PHE A 277 12.48 -32.56 -9.73
N ARG A 278 13.49 -32.33 -8.88
CA ARG A 278 14.88 -32.14 -9.29
C ARG A 278 15.43 -33.33 -10.07
N ASP A 279 15.20 -34.54 -9.58
CA ASP A 279 15.81 -35.76 -10.14
C ASP A 279 15.19 -36.14 -11.49
N GLU A 280 13.89 -35.92 -11.68
CA GLU A 280 13.24 -36.07 -12.99
C GLU A 280 13.77 -35.06 -14.02
N LEU A 281 13.97 -33.80 -13.63
CA LEU A 281 14.61 -32.78 -14.48
C LEU A 281 16.05 -33.15 -14.84
N LYS A 282 16.80 -33.67 -13.87
CA LYS A 282 18.21 -34.03 -14.06
C LYS A 282 18.40 -35.15 -15.09
N LYS A 283 17.41 -36.04 -15.30
CA LYS A 283 17.46 -37.06 -16.36
C LYS A 283 17.56 -36.45 -17.77
N LYS A 284 17.06 -35.22 -17.96
CA LYS A 284 17.24 -34.41 -19.18
C LYS A 284 18.37 -33.38 -19.09
N ASN A 285 19.24 -33.50 -18.10
CA ASN A 285 20.35 -32.55 -17.85
C ASN A 285 19.87 -31.11 -17.58
N ILE A 286 18.70 -30.96 -16.94
CA ILE A 286 18.12 -29.67 -16.58
C ILE A 286 18.44 -29.37 -15.11
N ASP A 287 19.04 -28.21 -14.83
CA ASP A 287 19.34 -27.76 -13.47
C ASP A 287 18.08 -27.24 -12.78
N PHE A 288 17.90 -27.59 -11.50
CA PHE A 288 16.75 -27.16 -10.70
C PHE A 288 17.14 -26.22 -9.54
N ILE A 289 16.40 -25.13 -9.40
CA ILE A 289 16.54 -24.17 -8.30
C ILE A 289 15.18 -23.89 -7.68
N LEU A 290 15.09 -23.96 -6.35
CA LEU A 290 13.95 -23.43 -5.61
C LEU A 290 14.23 -21.99 -5.19
N MET A 291 13.42 -21.04 -5.62
CA MET A 291 13.51 -19.64 -5.21
C MET A 291 12.30 -19.27 -4.33
N VAL A 292 12.58 -18.80 -3.12
CA VAL A 292 11.53 -18.34 -2.18
C VAL A 292 11.63 -16.83 -1.98
N CYS A 293 10.57 -16.11 -2.31
CA CYS A 293 10.49 -14.65 -2.22
C CYS A 293 9.94 -14.24 -0.83
N PRO A 294 10.70 -13.45 -0.04
CA PRO A 294 10.29 -13.09 1.32
C PRO A 294 9.01 -12.25 1.37
N ASN A 295 8.16 -12.46 2.37
CA ASN A 295 7.00 -11.60 2.56
C ASN A 295 7.42 -10.22 3.08
N LYS A 296 6.75 -9.19 2.58
CA LYS A 296 6.88 -7.79 3.02
C LYS A 296 6.87 -7.62 4.55
N ARG A 297 6.01 -8.36 5.27
CA ARG A 297 5.88 -8.26 6.73
C ARG A 297 7.11 -8.70 7.52
N PHE A 298 7.96 -9.56 6.96
CA PHE A 298 9.20 -9.98 7.62
C PHE A 298 10.39 -9.08 7.29
N ILE A 299 10.36 -8.42 6.13
CA ILE A 299 11.34 -7.38 5.77
C ILE A 299 11.04 -6.09 6.52
N TYR A 300 9.77 -5.67 6.54
CA TYR A 300 9.30 -4.38 7.06
C TYR A 300 8.50 -4.53 8.37
N SER A 301 9.02 -5.34 9.29
CA SER A 301 8.37 -5.65 10.57
C SER A 301 8.17 -4.42 11.48
N GLU A 302 9.00 -3.39 11.34
CA GLU A 302 8.91 -2.11 12.04
C GLU A 302 7.62 -1.34 11.72
N TYR A 303 6.98 -1.63 10.58
CA TYR A 303 5.70 -1.03 10.19
C TYR A 303 4.49 -1.88 10.60
N MET A 304 4.69 -3.08 11.16
CA MET A 304 3.58 -3.88 11.69
C MET A 304 2.99 -3.25 12.96
N PRO A 305 1.67 -3.32 13.19
CA PRO A 305 1.03 -2.72 14.36
C PRO A 305 1.56 -3.26 15.68
N ASP A 306 1.70 -2.39 16.69
CA ASP A 306 2.33 -2.76 17.96
C ASP A 306 1.55 -3.82 18.75
N TYR A 307 0.24 -3.97 18.50
CA TYR A 307 -0.59 -5.01 19.11
C TYR A 307 -0.37 -6.41 18.51
N ILE A 308 0.29 -6.52 17.35
CA ILE A 308 0.68 -7.81 16.76
C ILE A 308 2.12 -8.10 17.14
N LYS A 309 2.29 -8.83 18.25
CA LYS A 309 3.61 -9.21 18.73
C LYS A 309 4.11 -10.49 18.06
N ARG A 310 5.40 -10.48 17.73
CA ARG A 310 6.12 -11.60 17.14
C ARG A 310 6.92 -12.31 18.24
N LYS A 311 6.75 -13.64 18.35
CA LYS A 311 7.43 -14.47 19.36
C LYS A 311 8.91 -14.74 19.04
N SER A 312 9.26 -14.83 17.77
CA SER A 312 10.61 -15.20 17.30
C SER A 312 11.01 -14.41 16.06
N THR A 313 12.28 -14.06 15.94
CA THR A 313 12.86 -13.43 14.74
C THR A 313 12.97 -14.40 13.56
N LYS A 314 12.99 -15.71 13.84
CA LYS A 314 12.95 -16.78 12.83
C LYS A 314 11.50 -17.07 12.44
N ASN A 315 11.20 -17.15 11.14
CA ASN A 315 9.88 -17.49 10.60
C ASN A 315 9.83 -18.94 10.09
N ASP A 316 8.65 -19.40 9.68
CA ASP A 316 8.45 -20.75 9.11
C ASP A 316 9.27 -21.00 7.87
N THR A 317 9.45 -19.97 7.04
CA THR A 317 10.26 -20.06 5.82
C THR A 317 11.73 -20.24 6.16
N ASP A 318 12.26 -19.56 7.17
CA ASP A 318 13.66 -19.73 7.59
C ASP A 318 13.93 -21.17 8.01
N ILE A 319 12.98 -21.78 8.76
CA ILE A 319 13.05 -23.20 9.15
C ILE A 319 13.01 -24.10 7.91
N PHE A 320 12.07 -23.87 7.00
CA PHE A 320 11.95 -24.62 5.76
C PHE A 320 13.22 -24.52 4.90
N VAL A 321 13.74 -23.32 4.69
CA VAL A 321 14.92 -23.06 3.85
C VAL A 321 16.17 -23.73 4.45
N GLU A 322 16.38 -23.62 5.76
CA GLU A 322 17.47 -24.33 6.44
C GLU A 322 17.34 -25.85 6.31
N TYR A 323 16.12 -26.38 6.33
CA TYR A 323 15.86 -27.81 6.13
C TYR A 323 16.24 -28.27 4.71
N MET A 324 15.83 -27.50 3.70
CA MET A 324 15.97 -27.86 2.29
C MET A 324 17.38 -27.66 1.73
N LYS A 325 18.11 -26.65 2.22
CA LYS A 325 19.42 -26.23 1.67
C LYS A 325 20.50 -27.32 1.64
N LYS A 326 20.33 -28.43 2.37
CA LYS A 326 21.25 -29.57 2.36
C LYS A 326 21.14 -30.41 1.09
N ASP A 327 19.93 -30.50 0.53
CA ASP A 327 19.60 -31.40 -0.57
C ASP A 327 19.19 -30.64 -1.84
N ILE A 328 18.62 -29.45 -1.69
CA ILE A 328 18.11 -28.62 -2.77
C ILE A 328 18.88 -27.31 -2.82
N LYS A 329 19.16 -26.83 -4.04
CA LYS A 329 19.69 -25.50 -4.26
C LYS A 329 18.57 -24.47 -4.04
N VAL A 330 18.62 -23.77 -2.91
CA VAL A 330 17.59 -22.80 -2.50
C VAL A 330 18.11 -21.37 -2.51
N VAL A 331 17.42 -20.50 -3.25
CA VAL A 331 17.63 -19.05 -3.25
C VAL A 331 16.57 -18.38 -2.36
N TYR A 332 17.02 -17.63 -1.35
CA TYR A 332 16.15 -16.94 -0.40
C TYR A 332 16.78 -15.59 -0.01
N PRO A 333 16.42 -14.48 -0.68
CA PRO A 333 17.12 -13.20 -0.61
C PRO A 333 16.83 -12.37 0.65
N LYS A 334 16.28 -12.98 1.73
CA LYS A 334 15.82 -12.24 2.92
C LYS A 334 16.92 -11.43 3.58
N GLU A 335 18.09 -12.02 3.80
CA GLU A 335 19.20 -11.33 4.48
C GLU A 335 19.70 -10.13 3.67
N GLU A 336 19.83 -10.27 2.34
CA GLU A 336 20.25 -9.18 1.48
C GLU A 336 19.17 -8.07 1.40
N LEU A 337 17.89 -8.42 1.40
CA LEU A 337 16.79 -7.45 1.51
C LEU A 337 16.83 -6.69 2.84
N LEU A 338 17.07 -7.37 3.96
CA LEU A 338 17.19 -6.75 5.29
C LEU A 338 18.37 -5.77 5.35
N LYS A 339 19.47 -6.05 4.67
CA LYS A 339 20.65 -5.17 4.58
C LYS A 339 20.33 -3.81 3.94
N TYR A 340 19.45 -3.76 2.95
CA TYR A 340 19.17 -2.55 2.17
C TYR A 340 17.82 -1.88 2.44
N LYS A 341 16.94 -2.49 3.23
CA LYS A 341 15.57 -1.98 3.49
C LYS A 341 15.51 -0.57 4.09
N ASP A 342 16.56 -0.16 4.81
CA ASP A 342 16.65 1.15 5.46
C ASP A 342 17.24 2.21 4.52
N LYS A 343 18.01 1.79 3.51
CA LYS A 343 18.59 2.66 2.48
C LYS A 343 17.59 2.93 1.35
N TYR A 344 16.86 1.89 0.94
CA TYR A 344 15.88 1.96 -0.13
C TYR A 344 14.55 1.35 0.29
N GLN A 345 13.47 1.88 -0.27
CA GLN A 345 12.18 1.21 -0.21
C GLN A 345 12.21 0.06 -1.23
N LEU A 346 12.17 -1.19 -0.76
CA LEU A 346 12.31 -2.40 -1.60
C LEU A 346 10.96 -3.06 -1.91
N TYR A 347 9.90 -2.64 -1.22
CA TYR A 347 8.53 -3.12 -1.43
C TYR A 347 7.56 -1.95 -1.60
N TYR A 348 6.49 -2.18 -2.33
CA TYR A 348 5.38 -1.25 -2.42
C TYR A 348 4.61 -1.24 -1.09
N LYS A 349 4.31 -0.06 -0.54
CA LYS A 349 3.56 0.10 0.72
C LYS A 349 2.14 -0.44 0.59
N TYR A 350 1.54 -0.26 -0.58
CA TYR A 350 0.11 -0.45 -0.81
C TYR A 350 -0.22 -1.68 -1.64
N ASP A 351 0.77 -2.56 -1.79
CA ASP A 351 0.72 -3.75 -2.61
C ASP A 351 1.42 -4.93 -1.92
N TYR A 352 1.27 -6.13 -2.43
CA TYR A 352 1.91 -7.31 -1.86
C TYR A 352 3.40 -7.41 -2.22
N HIS A 353 3.81 -6.95 -3.40
CA HIS A 353 5.08 -7.27 -4.03
C HIS A 353 6.24 -6.40 -3.57
N TRP A 354 7.46 -6.91 -3.77
CA TRP A 354 8.63 -6.04 -3.87
C TRP A 354 8.49 -5.08 -5.07
N ASN A 355 9.24 -3.98 -5.06
CA ASN A 355 9.38 -3.16 -6.27
C ASN A 355 10.56 -3.63 -7.12
N ASN A 356 10.81 -2.95 -8.24
CA ASN A 356 11.91 -3.27 -9.18
C ASN A 356 13.28 -3.40 -8.50
N LEU A 357 13.55 -2.63 -7.43
CA LEU A 357 14.84 -2.67 -6.75
C LEU A 357 14.94 -3.83 -5.76
N GLY A 358 13.85 -4.15 -5.06
CA GLY A 358 13.77 -5.40 -4.27
C GLY A 358 13.86 -6.65 -5.15
N ALA A 359 13.23 -6.60 -6.32
CA ALA A 359 13.31 -7.66 -7.32
C ALA A 359 14.73 -7.81 -7.90
N TYR A 360 15.47 -6.71 -8.07
CA TYR A 360 16.88 -6.76 -8.48
C TYR A 360 17.76 -7.49 -7.46
N ILE A 361 17.50 -7.31 -6.16
CA ILE A 361 18.18 -8.08 -5.10
C ILE A 361 17.86 -9.57 -5.25
N GLY A 362 16.58 -9.92 -5.45
CA GLY A 362 16.17 -11.31 -5.71
C GLY A 362 16.83 -11.91 -6.95
N TYR A 363 16.85 -11.17 -8.05
CA TYR A 363 17.57 -11.53 -9.28
C TYR A 363 19.06 -11.73 -9.01
N SER A 364 19.68 -10.83 -8.24
CA SER A 364 21.11 -10.89 -7.99
C SER A 364 21.51 -12.12 -7.18
N GLU A 365 20.71 -12.48 -6.18
CA GLU A 365 20.90 -13.72 -5.41
C GLU A 365 20.68 -14.98 -6.27
N LEU A 366 19.72 -14.95 -7.21
CA LEU A 366 19.53 -16.04 -8.16
C LEU A 366 20.76 -16.19 -9.08
N MET A 367 21.27 -15.09 -9.64
CA MET A 367 22.43 -15.11 -10.53
C MET A 367 23.69 -15.58 -9.80
N LYS A 368 23.92 -15.12 -8.56
CA LYS A 368 25.01 -15.62 -7.71
C LYS A 368 24.92 -17.13 -7.50
N SER A 369 23.72 -17.68 -7.30
CA SER A 369 23.54 -19.12 -7.16
C SER A 369 23.97 -19.88 -8.43
N LEU A 370 23.83 -19.28 -9.60
CA LEU A 370 24.23 -19.81 -10.90
C LEU A 370 25.70 -19.50 -11.26
N ASN A 371 26.47 -18.91 -10.34
CA ASN A 371 27.83 -18.41 -10.58
C ASN A 371 27.92 -17.35 -11.70
N ILE A 372 26.83 -16.61 -11.92
CA ILE A 372 26.77 -15.50 -12.87
C ILE A 372 27.08 -14.21 -12.11
N TYR A 373 28.06 -13.45 -12.60
CA TYR A 373 28.42 -12.17 -12.00
C TYR A 373 27.38 -11.09 -12.33
N VAL A 374 26.90 -10.44 -11.29
CA VAL A 374 26.05 -9.26 -11.36
C VAL A 374 26.52 -8.24 -10.34
N ASP A 375 26.38 -6.97 -10.69
CA ASP A 375 26.76 -5.88 -9.81
C ASP A 375 25.93 -5.90 -8.52
N ASN A 376 26.57 -5.63 -7.38
CA ASN A 376 25.81 -5.41 -6.15
C ASN A 376 25.01 -4.10 -6.28
N ILE A 377 23.89 -3.98 -5.56
CA ILE A 377 23.05 -2.78 -5.52
C ILE A 377 23.84 -1.50 -5.17
N ASP A 378 24.95 -1.61 -4.44
CA ASP A 378 25.83 -0.48 -4.12
C ASP A 378 26.66 0.02 -5.32
N ASN A 379 26.84 -0.82 -6.35
CA ASN A 379 27.66 -0.54 -7.53
C ASN A 379 26.82 -0.18 -8.76
N VAL A 380 25.50 -0.32 -8.70
CA VAL A 380 24.61 0.03 -9.82
C VAL A 380 24.11 1.47 -9.73
N ASN A 381 23.86 2.06 -10.90
CA ASN A 381 23.33 3.42 -10.98
C ASN A 381 21.80 3.42 -10.80
N ILE A 382 21.35 3.71 -9.57
CA ILE A 382 19.94 3.74 -9.17
C ILE A 382 19.37 5.15 -9.30
N LYS A 383 18.29 5.29 -10.08
CA LYS A 383 17.50 6.53 -10.17
C LYS A 383 16.14 6.35 -9.51
N SER A 384 15.79 7.26 -8.61
CA SER A 384 14.42 7.37 -8.09
C SER A 384 13.55 8.11 -9.10
N LEU A 385 12.37 7.58 -9.39
CA LEU A 385 11.38 8.20 -10.26
C LEU A 385 10.22 8.75 -9.44
N ASN A 386 9.71 9.90 -9.85
CA ASN A 386 8.48 10.45 -9.33
C ASN A 386 7.26 9.83 -10.04
N GLY A 387 6.06 9.94 -9.44
CA GLY A 387 4.88 9.15 -9.80
C GLY A 387 4.48 9.15 -11.28
N ASN A 388 4.69 10.24 -12.03
CA ASN A 388 4.38 10.30 -13.47
C ASN A 388 5.55 9.85 -14.37
N GLU A 389 6.79 9.92 -13.88
CA GLU A 389 7.98 9.61 -14.69
C GLU A 389 8.12 8.11 -14.98
N ARG A 390 7.61 7.26 -14.09
CA ARG A 390 7.64 5.80 -14.23
C ARG A 390 6.94 5.27 -15.49
N TYR A 391 5.89 5.97 -15.94
CA TYR A 391 5.15 5.58 -17.15
C TYR A 391 6.00 5.72 -18.42
N ASN A 392 7.02 6.59 -18.41
CA ASN A 392 7.95 6.72 -19.53
C ASN A 392 8.90 5.52 -19.68
N PHE A 393 8.92 4.61 -18.71
CA PHE A 393 9.80 3.45 -18.65
C PHE A 393 9.01 2.13 -18.58
N ASP A 394 7.71 2.15 -18.88
CA ASP A 394 6.80 1.01 -18.77
C ASP A 394 6.76 0.37 -17.38
N ILE A 395 7.01 1.17 -16.33
CA ILE A 395 6.99 0.68 -14.95
C ILE A 395 5.62 0.93 -14.34
N TYR A 396 4.90 -0.16 -14.13
CA TYR A 396 3.63 -0.16 -13.44
C TYR A 396 3.86 -0.19 -11.92
N ASN A 397 3.15 0.69 -11.20
CA ASN A 397 3.11 0.65 -9.75
C ASN A 397 1.93 -0.20 -9.33
N TYR A 398 2.22 -1.34 -8.73
CA TYR A 398 1.20 -2.21 -8.17
C TYR A 398 0.63 -1.58 -6.89
N ASN A 399 -0.68 -1.70 -6.68
CA ASN A 399 -1.37 -1.19 -5.50
C ASN A 399 -2.53 -2.10 -5.10
N ASP A 400 -2.37 -3.41 -5.27
CA ASP A 400 -3.45 -4.40 -5.20
C ASP A 400 -4.15 -4.40 -3.84
N ILE A 401 -3.42 -4.09 -2.75
CA ILE A 401 -4.01 -3.98 -1.42
C ILE A 401 -4.91 -2.75 -1.33
N ALA A 402 -4.44 -1.58 -1.79
CA ALA A 402 -5.27 -0.37 -1.82
C ALA A 402 -6.42 -0.49 -2.84
N TYR A 403 -6.21 -1.19 -3.95
CA TYR A 403 -7.23 -1.51 -4.94
C TYR A 403 -8.37 -2.32 -4.29
N SER A 404 -8.05 -3.36 -3.51
CA SER A 404 -9.06 -4.16 -2.79
C SER A 404 -9.89 -3.37 -1.77
N LEU A 405 -9.47 -2.16 -1.41
CA LEU A 405 -10.19 -1.25 -0.51
C LEU A 405 -10.95 -0.14 -1.24
N SER A 406 -10.91 -0.11 -2.58
CA SER A 406 -11.39 1.00 -3.43
C SER A 406 -10.66 2.33 -3.14
N LEU A 407 -9.37 2.27 -2.76
CA LEU A 407 -8.55 3.42 -2.37
C LEU A 407 -7.36 3.69 -3.30
N SER A 408 -7.09 2.81 -4.27
CA SER A 408 -5.96 2.89 -5.21
C SER A 408 -5.86 4.22 -5.98
N GLY A 409 -7.01 4.80 -6.37
CA GLY A 409 -7.06 6.07 -7.11
C GLY A 409 -6.85 7.33 -6.26
N LEU A 410 -6.65 7.20 -4.94
CA LEU A 410 -6.46 8.36 -4.06
C LEU A 410 -4.99 8.75 -3.98
N LYS A 411 -4.70 10.07 -4.06
CA LYS A 411 -3.35 10.62 -3.84
C LYS A 411 -2.73 10.18 -2.50
N TYR A 412 -3.56 9.93 -1.49
CA TYR A 412 -3.12 9.44 -0.18
C TYR A 412 -2.35 8.10 -0.25
N TYR A 413 -2.69 7.26 -1.24
CA TYR A 413 -2.10 5.95 -1.54
C TYR A 413 -1.21 5.96 -2.80
N ASN A 414 -0.65 7.12 -3.16
CA ASN A 414 0.24 7.28 -4.31
C ASN A 414 1.55 7.98 -3.92
N ASP A 415 2.20 7.48 -2.87
CA ASP A 415 3.47 7.99 -2.35
C ASP A 415 4.58 6.93 -2.28
N ASP A 416 4.38 5.79 -2.97
CA ASP A 416 5.40 4.75 -3.12
C ASP A 416 6.57 5.24 -3.97
N LYS A 417 7.79 4.88 -3.57
CA LYS A 417 8.99 5.19 -4.33
C LYS A 417 9.20 4.16 -5.44
N THR A 418 9.38 4.64 -6.66
CA THR A 418 9.77 3.82 -7.80
C THR A 418 11.25 4.02 -8.08
N TYR A 419 11.97 2.93 -8.34
CA TYR A 419 13.39 2.96 -8.67
C TYR A 419 13.63 2.27 -10.01
N ILE A 420 14.64 2.74 -10.72
CA ILE A 420 15.19 2.09 -11.92
C ILE A 420 16.69 1.96 -11.80
N ILE A 421 17.22 0.92 -12.46
CA ILE A 421 18.65 0.71 -12.58
C ILE A 421 19.03 1.04 -14.02
N SER A 422 19.92 2.01 -14.18
CA SER A 422 20.19 2.64 -15.48
C SER A 422 20.59 1.65 -16.58
N ASN A 423 21.33 0.61 -16.21
CA ASN A 423 21.81 -0.42 -17.14
C ASN A 423 20.69 -1.33 -17.69
N TYR A 424 19.52 -1.32 -17.07
CA TYR A 424 18.38 -2.17 -17.42
C TYR A 424 17.19 -1.37 -17.98
N ILE A 425 17.38 -0.07 -18.27
CA ILE A 425 16.32 0.77 -18.86
C ILE A 425 16.04 0.37 -20.31
N ILE A 426 17.10 0.13 -21.08
CA ILE A 426 16.97 -0.22 -22.49
C ILE A 426 16.77 -1.73 -22.57
N LYS A 427 15.51 -2.13 -22.77
CA LYS A 427 15.12 -3.52 -22.94
C LYS A 427 15.75 -4.08 -24.22
N ASN A 428 16.73 -4.97 -24.06
CA ASN A 428 17.45 -5.58 -25.17
C ASN A 428 17.01 -7.01 -25.45
N TYR A 429 15.69 -7.21 -25.57
CA TYR A 429 15.07 -8.50 -25.86
C TYR A 429 13.86 -8.31 -26.77
N GLU A 430 13.40 -9.41 -27.38
CA GLU A 430 12.13 -9.49 -28.12
C GLU A 430 11.12 -10.31 -27.33
N THR A 431 9.87 -9.87 -27.33
CA THR A 431 8.77 -10.56 -26.62
C THR A 431 8.01 -11.44 -27.59
N ASN A 432 7.90 -12.74 -27.27
CA ASN A 432 7.07 -13.69 -27.99
C ASN A 432 5.74 -13.90 -27.25
N TYR A 433 4.67 -13.29 -27.75
CA TYR A 433 3.32 -13.41 -27.19
C TYR A 433 2.64 -14.70 -27.66
N TYR A 434 3.12 -15.87 -27.26
CA TYR A 434 2.57 -17.15 -27.78
C TYR A 434 2.15 -18.18 -26.72
N ILE A 435 2.27 -17.92 -25.42
CA ILE A 435 2.03 -18.98 -24.40
C ILE A 435 0.68 -18.85 -23.67
N SER A 436 0.30 -17.66 -23.16
CA SER A 436 -1.06 -17.34 -22.64
C SER A 436 -1.12 -15.86 -22.15
N GLU A 437 -2.28 -15.37 -21.69
CA GLU A 437 -2.40 -14.04 -21.03
C GLU A 437 -1.48 -13.87 -19.80
N THR A 438 -0.97 -14.97 -19.24
CA THR A 438 -0.16 -14.98 -18.00
C THR A 438 1.24 -15.55 -18.17
N ASN A 439 1.58 -16.05 -19.36
CA ASN A 439 2.87 -16.68 -19.64
C ASN A 439 3.64 -15.86 -20.67
N PHE A 440 4.93 -15.66 -20.42
CA PHE A 440 5.78 -14.76 -21.21
C PHE A 440 7.04 -15.49 -21.66
N SER A 441 7.44 -15.25 -22.91
CA SER A 441 8.69 -15.76 -23.47
C SER A 441 9.47 -14.60 -24.07
N TYR A 442 10.77 -14.56 -23.80
CA TYR A 442 11.68 -13.49 -24.22
C TYR A 442 12.94 -14.06 -24.86
N ASN A 443 13.34 -13.47 -25.97
CA ASN A 443 14.60 -13.75 -26.65
C ASN A 443 15.55 -12.56 -26.46
N SER A 444 16.68 -12.75 -25.79
CA SER A 444 17.67 -11.67 -25.63
C SER A 444 18.37 -11.36 -26.95
N LYS A 445 18.54 -10.08 -27.25
CA LYS A 445 19.31 -9.60 -28.43
C LYS A 445 20.82 -9.59 -28.15
N SER A 446 21.22 -9.53 -26.89
CA SER A 446 22.61 -9.67 -26.46
C SER A 446 22.64 -10.32 -25.07
N CYS A 447 22.64 -11.66 -25.03
CA CYS A 447 22.77 -12.38 -23.77
C CYS A 447 24.22 -12.42 -23.29
N LYS A 448 24.41 -12.58 -21.98
CA LYS A 448 25.71 -12.90 -21.38
C LYS A 448 25.83 -14.39 -21.08
N ASN A 449 24.70 -15.07 -20.98
CA ASN A 449 24.59 -16.51 -20.75
C ASN A 449 23.81 -17.16 -21.90
N GLU A 450 24.42 -18.16 -22.53
CA GLU A 450 23.83 -18.91 -23.64
C GLU A 450 22.75 -19.92 -23.21
N ASN A 451 22.59 -20.15 -21.90
CA ASN A 451 21.59 -21.04 -21.36
C ASN A 451 20.16 -20.48 -21.54
N ASN A 452 19.20 -21.38 -21.67
CA ASN A 452 17.77 -21.12 -21.63
C ASN A 452 17.23 -21.34 -20.20
N ILE A 453 16.46 -20.38 -19.69
CA ILE A 453 15.89 -20.44 -18.34
C ILE A 453 14.37 -20.45 -18.37
N MET A 454 13.75 -21.39 -17.66
CA MET A 454 12.33 -21.39 -17.37
C MET A 454 12.09 -21.07 -15.90
N ILE A 455 11.17 -20.16 -15.61
CA ILE A 455 10.73 -19.84 -14.27
C ILE A 455 9.25 -20.20 -14.12
N ILE A 456 8.99 -21.26 -13.37
CA ILE A 456 7.65 -21.64 -12.93
C ILE A 456 7.35 -20.79 -11.70
N ARG A 457 6.42 -19.84 -11.84
CA ARG A 457 6.40 -18.64 -10.99
C ARG A 457 5.01 -18.25 -10.49
N ASP A 458 5.00 -17.38 -9.48
CA ASP A 458 3.83 -16.57 -9.12
C ASP A 458 4.01 -15.10 -9.55
N SER A 459 3.17 -14.17 -9.08
CA SER A 459 3.25 -12.76 -9.47
C SER A 459 4.52 -12.03 -8.97
N TYR A 460 5.27 -12.56 -8.00
CA TYR A 460 6.50 -11.89 -7.51
C TYR A 460 7.62 -11.85 -8.54
N ALA A 461 7.71 -12.83 -9.44
CA ALA A 461 8.72 -12.83 -10.49
C ALA A 461 8.55 -11.70 -11.51
N MET A 462 7.36 -11.05 -11.61
CA MET A 462 7.07 -10.04 -12.64
C MET A 462 8.07 -8.88 -12.65
N ASN A 463 8.47 -8.38 -11.48
CA ASN A 463 9.46 -7.30 -11.37
C ASN A 463 10.91 -7.77 -11.63
N MET A 464 11.14 -9.07 -11.90
CA MET A 464 12.44 -9.64 -12.28
C MET A 464 12.58 -9.87 -13.78
N TYR A 465 11.50 -9.79 -14.56
CA TYR A 465 11.47 -10.21 -15.96
C TYR A 465 12.55 -9.52 -16.80
N ASP A 466 12.63 -8.19 -16.73
CA ASP A 466 13.59 -7.42 -17.50
C ASP A 466 15.04 -7.81 -17.18
N TYR A 467 15.36 -8.04 -15.91
CA TYR A 467 16.72 -8.41 -15.48
C TYR A 467 17.13 -9.80 -16.00
N ILE A 468 16.20 -10.75 -15.97
CA ILE A 468 16.44 -12.13 -16.40
C ILE A 468 16.45 -12.24 -17.92
N ALA A 469 15.47 -11.64 -18.60
CA ALA A 469 15.36 -11.65 -20.05
C ALA A 469 16.55 -11.00 -20.76
N MET A 470 17.28 -10.10 -20.09
CA MET A 470 18.52 -9.52 -20.63
C MET A 470 19.76 -10.40 -20.40
N GLU A 471 19.74 -11.30 -19.42
CA GLU A 471 20.92 -12.10 -19.02
C GLU A 471 21.04 -13.40 -19.82
N PHE A 472 19.93 -14.10 -20.06
CA PHE A 472 19.87 -15.40 -20.71
C PHE A 472 19.52 -15.30 -22.20
N LYS A 473 19.93 -16.29 -22.99
CA LYS A 473 19.62 -16.39 -24.43
C LYS A 473 18.11 -16.38 -24.66
N GLN A 474 17.41 -17.25 -23.96
CA GLN A 474 15.96 -17.29 -23.93
C GLN A 474 15.46 -17.40 -22.49
N SER A 475 14.32 -16.80 -22.19
CA SER A 475 13.69 -16.88 -20.86
C SER A 475 12.19 -17.09 -20.98
N GLU A 476 11.66 -18.09 -20.29
CA GLU A 476 10.22 -18.34 -20.17
C GLU A 476 9.72 -18.20 -18.73
N PHE A 477 8.56 -17.56 -18.58
CA PHE A 477 7.90 -17.33 -17.31
C PHE A 477 6.51 -17.95 -17.37
N ILE A 478 6.34 -19.10 -16.71
CA ILE A 478 5.11 -19.87 -16.72
C ILE A 478 4.41 -19.74 -15.38
N HIS A 479 3.18 -19.24 -15.38
CA HIS A 479 2.40 -19.13 -14.16
C HIS A 479 2.12 -20.51 -13.59
N ILE A 480 2.37 -20.68 -12.29
CA ILE A 480 2.32 -21.94 -11.55
C ILE A 480 0.99 -22.70 -11.71
N ASP A 481 -0.13 -21.98 -11.81
CA ASP A 481 -1.47 -22.57 -11.98
C ASP A 481 -1.76 -23.05 -13.42
N THR A 482 -0.92 -22.69 -14.38
CA THR A 482 -1.06 -23.06 -15.80
C THR A 482 0.06 -23.96 -16.30
N PHE A 483 1.08 -24.22 -15.47
CA PHE A 483 2.24 -25.03 -15.82
C PHE A 483 1.83 -26.46 -16.15
N LYS A 484 2.43 -26.99 -17.22
CA LYS A 484 2.33 -28.38 -17.64
C LYS A 484 3.68 -28.91 -18.10
N ASN A 485 3.84 -30.23 -18.10
CA ASN A 485 5.08 -30.88 -18.51
C ASN A 485 5.49 -30.56 -19.96
N GLU A 486 4.51 -30.35 -20.85
CA GLU A 486 4.76 -29.97 -22.24
C GLU A 486 5.51 -28.65 -22.36
N ASN A 487 5.35 -27.74 -21.39
CA ASN A 487 6.12 -26.51 -21.37
C ASN A 487 7.63 -26.81 -21.29
N ILE A 488 8.05 -27.84 -20.55
CA ILE A 488 9.46 -28.22 -20.44
C ILE A 488 9.93 -28.92 -21.71
N THR A 489 9.14 -29.86 -22.25
CA THR A 489 9.58 -30.66 -23.41
C THR A 489 9.60 -29.83 -24.71
N GLU A 490 8.68 -28.87 -24.88
CA GLU A 490 8.67 -27.96 -26.02
C GLU A 490 9.75 -26.88 -25.94
N TYR A 491 9.95 -26.29 -24.75
CA TYR A 491 10.92 -25.22 -24.54
C TYR A 491 12.37 -25.71 -24.42
N ASN A 492 12.55 -26.91 -23.86
CA ASN A 492 13.84 -27.53 -23.57
C ASN A 492 14.81 -26.60 -22.80
N PRO A 493 14.48 -26.20 -21.55
CA PRO A 493 15.32 -25.32 -20.74
C PRO A 493 16.59 -26.02 -20.24
N ASP A 494 17.68 -25.26 -20.09
CA ASP A 494 18.86 -25.74 -19.36
C ASP A 494 18.68 -25.60 -17.84
N ILE A 495 17.87 -24.63 -17.41
CA ILE A 495 17.62 -24.30 -16.00
C ILE A 495 16.12 -24.12 -15.78
N VAL A 496 15.59 -24.78 -14.75
CA VAL A 496 14.24 -24.55 -14.22
C VAL A 496 14.32 -23.97 -12.82
N VAL A 497 13.70 -22.80 -12.64
CA VAL A 497 13.53 -22.14 -11.34
C VAL A 497 12.08 -22.25 -10.90
N PHE A 498 11.84 -22.87 -9.76
CA PHE A 498 10.52 -22.86 -9.11
C PHE A 498 10.46 -21.70 -8.12
N GLN A 499 9.78 -20.62 -8.51
CA GLN A 499 9.68 -19.40 -7.72
C GLN A 499 8.34 -19.30 -6.98
N LEU A 500 8.40 -19.09 -5.67
CA LEU A 500 7.22 -18.96 -4.81
C LEU A 500 7.39 -17.82 -3.79
N VAL A 501 6.30 -17.15 -3.44
CA VAL A 501 6.23 -16.30 -2.26
C VAL A 501 5.98 -17.12 -0.98
N GLU A 502 6.61 -16.71 0.12
CA GLU A 502 6.52 -17.36 1.43
C GLU A 502 5.11 -17.68 1.93
N TRP A 503 4.11 -16.80 1.69
CA TRP A 503 2.80 -16.97 2.30
C TRP A 503 2.03 -18.19 1.78
N ASP A 504 2.30 -18.63 0.54
CA ASP A 504 1.68 -19.79 -0.11
C ASP A 504 2.63 -21.00 -0.26
N LEU A 505 3.88 -20.86 0.18
CA LEU A 505 4.94 -21.87 0.05
C LEU A 505 4.50 -23.29 0.43
N LYS A 506 3.84 -23.44 1.59
CA LYS A 506 3.38 -24.74 2.10
C LYS A 506 2.36 -25.40 1.19
N GLY A 507 1.35 -24.66 0.74
CA GLY A 507 0.31 -25.18 -0.15
C GLY A 507 0.88 -25.59 -1.50
N ARG A 508 1.77 -24.76 -2.07
CA ARG A 508 2.37 -25.02 -3.38
C ARG A 508 3.28 -26.25 -3.40
N ILE A 509 4.13 -26.43 -2.38
CA ILE A 509 5.05 -27.57 -2.33
C ILE A 509 4.37 -28.90 -1.97
N LEU A 510 3.38 -28.87 -1.06
CA LEU A 510 2.71 -30.10 -0.62
C LEU A 510 1.58 -30.54 -1.55
N ASN A 511 0.84 -29.60 -2.15
CA ASN A 511 -0.41 -29.91 -2.85
C ASN A 511 -0.37 -29.60 -4.35
N VAL A 512 0.47 -28.67 -4.82
CA VAL A 512 0.48 -28.28 -6.24
C VAL A 512 1.59 -29.00 -7.00
N MET A 513 2.83 -28.92 -6.51
CA MET A 513 3.99 -29.54 -7.16
C MET A 513 3.81 -31.04 -7.45
N PRO A 514 3.25 -31.86 -6.55
CA PRO A 514 3.02 -33.28 -6.85
C PRO A 514 2.03 -33.54 -7.99
N ASN A 515 1.11 -32.62 -8.27
CA ASN A 515 0.10 -32.79 -9.32
C ASN A 515 0.66 -32.62 -10.72
N TYR A 516 1.89 -32.11 -10.86
CA TYR A 516 2.53 -31.97 -12.17
C TYR A 516 2.91 -33.31 -12.79
N LYS A 517 3.07 -34.37 -11.98
CA LYS A 517 3.52 -35.70 -12.47
C LYS A 517 4.75 -35.55 -13.36
N ILE A 518 5.77 -34.88 -12.83
CA ILE A 518 6.93 -34.37 -13.55
C ILE A 518 7.71 -35.48 -14.29
N GLU A 519 7.60 -36.73 -13.85
CA GLU A 519 8.11 -37.91 -14.57
C GLU A 519 7.63 -38.00 -16.03
N GLY A 520 6.46 -37.43 -16.35
CA GLY A 520 5.91 -37.40 -17.70
C GLY A 520 6.80 -36.66 -18.72
N ILE A 521 7.72 -35.80 -18.29
CA ILE A 521 8.69 -35.20 -19.24
C ILE A 521 9.63 -36.26 -19.82
N ASN A 522 9.83 -37.38 -19.12
CA ASN A 522 10.79 -38.43 -19.48
C ASN A 522 10.15 -39.61 -20.23
N GLU A 523 8.87 -39.50 -20.63
CA GLU A 523 8.12 -40.57 -21.32
C GLU A 523 8.38 -40.64 -22.84
N ASP A 524 9.35 -39.88 -23.35
CA ASP A 524 9.79 -39.88 -24.77
C ASP A 524 10.84 -40.96 -25.09
#